data_AF-A0ABD1UMV2-F1
#
_entry.id   AF-A0ABD1UMV2-F1
#
_cell.length_a   1.000
_cell.length_b   1.000
_cell.length_c   1.000
_cell.angle_alpha   90.00
_cell.angle_beta   90.00
_cell.angle_gamma   90.00
#
_symmetry.space_group_name_H-M   'P 1'
#
loop_
_entity.id
_entity.type
_entity.pdbx_description
1 polymer ?
#
loop_
_entity_poly.entity_id
_entity_poly.type
_entity_poly.pdbx_seq_one_letter_code
_entity_poly.pdbx_strand_id
1 'polypeptide(L)'
;MDDINVLIYYDGRWDNYCYYKDYSVVGIVIPIDCSYVVLVDLIMKELKRDSAHYDVTIQYQVVANGPLIRILGDSSVSFYKGIKKNESDLTKFQLCVDINLIPYIYDNRMTLDTVMTT
;
A
#
# COMPACT_ATOMS: atom_id res chain seq x y z
N MET A 1 -5.47 9.89 -22.12
CA MET A 1 -5.85 9.11 -20.93
C MET A 1 -5.83 10.08 -19.77
N ASP A 2 -6.85 10.06 -18.92
CA ASP A 2 -6.87 10.87 -17.71
C ASP A 2 -6.09 10.10 -16.63
N ASP A 3 -5.14 10.78 -16.00
CA ASP A 3 -4.30 10.21 -14.94
C ASP A 3 -4.39 11.09 -13.69
N ILE A 4 -4.08 10.51 -12.54
CA ILE A 4 -4.09 11.19 -11.23
C ILE A 4 -2.70 11.06 -10.61
N ASN A 5 -2.12 12.19 -10.20
CA ASN A 5 -0.88 12.21 -9.44
C ASN A 5 -1.15 11.91 -7.96
N VAL A 6 -0.43 10.93 -7.41
CA VAL A 6 -0.62 10.46 -6.03
C VAL A 6 0.72 10.36 -5.32
N LEU A 7 0.76 10.85 -4.08
CA LEU A 7 1.88 10.61 -3.18
C LEU A 7 1.63 9.35 -2.36
N ILE A 8 2.65 8.49 -2.31
CA ILE A 8 2.70 7.26 -1.54
C ILE A 8 3.65 7.48 -0.36
N TYR A 9 3.12 7.28 0.84
CA TYR A 9 3.84 7.36 2.10
C TYR A 9 4.01 5.92 2.59
N TYR A 10 5.25 5.47 2.78
CA TYR A 10 5.54 4.06 3.07
C TYR A 10 6.68 3.93 4.08
N ASP A 11 6.87 2.72 4.61
CA ASP A 11 7.84 2.40 5.67
C ASP A 11 7.71 3.29 6.92
N GLY A 12 6.52 3.85 7.13
CA GLY A 12 6.19 4.63 8.31
C GLY A 12 5.55 3.78 9.42
N ARG A 13 5.08 4.47 10.45
CA ARG A 13 4.33 3.89 11.56
C ARG A 13 3.16 4.79 11.93
N TRP A 14 2.01 4.16 12.18
CA TRP A 14 0.87 4.84 12.79
C TRP A 14 1.12 5.05 14.27
N ASP A 15 0.88 6.26 14.76
CA ASP A 15 0.83 6.54 16.19
C ASP A 15 -0.59 6.40 16.77
N ASN A 16 -0.71 6.57 18.08
CA ASN A 16 -1.99 6.47 18.80
C ASN A 16 -3.00 7.56 18.43
N TYR A 17 -2.61 8.54 17.62
CA TYR A 17 -3.45 9.65 17.15
C TYR A 17 -3.76 9.52 15.65
N CYS A 18 -3.48 8.36 15.04
CA CYS A 18 -3.66 8.13 13.61
C CYS A 18 -2.82 9.08 12.74
N TYR A 19 -1.64 9.48 13.20
CA TYR A 19 -0.63 10.11 12.34
C TYR A 19 0.31 9.05 11.80
N TYR A 20 0.53 9.11 10.49
CA TYR A 20 1.60 8.34 9.85
C TYR A 20 2.91 9.10 10.04
N LYS A 21 3.88 8.48 10.71
CA LYS A 21 5.17 9.10 11.06
C LYS A 21 6.33 8.27 10.55
N ASP A 22 7.50 8.92 10.44
CA ASP A 22 8.77 8.28 10.09
C ASP A 22 8.75 7.56 8.72
N TYR A 23 7.95 8.10 7.80
CA TYR A 23 7.73 7.55 6.48
C TYR A 23 8.76 8.05 5.46
N SER A 24 8.89 7.29 4.38
CA SER A 24 9.45 7.74 3.11
C SER A 24 8.32 8.11 2.13
N VAL A 25 8.62 8.91 1.11
CA VAL A 25 7.64 9.38 0.12
C VAL A 25 8.12 9.13 -1.30
N VAL A 26 7.24 8.59 -2.14
CA VAL A 26 7.39 8.57 -3.60
C VAL A 26 6.12 9.11 -4.28
N GLY A 27 6.26 9.59 -5.51
CA GLY A 27 5.13 10.02 -6.33
C GLY A 27 4.87 9.01 -7.43
N ILE A 28 3.61 8.63 -7.64
CA ILE A 28 3.19 7.78 -8.76
C ILE A 28 2.08 8.45 -9.56
N VAL A 29 1.93 8.00 -10.81
CA VAL A 29 0.82 8.37 -11.68
C VAL A 29 -0.09 7.16 -11.80
N ILE A 30 -1.38 7.33 -11.46
CA ILE A 30 -2.38 6.26 -11.57
C ILE A 30 -3.37 6.54 -12.70
N PRO A 31 -3.69 5.56 -13.55
CA PRO A 31 -4.73 5.70 -14.56
C PRO A 31 -6.12 5.88 -13.93
N ILE A 32 -7.00 6.65 -14.58
CA ILE A 32 -8.35 6.86 -14.06
C ILE A 32 -9.20 5.59 -13.99
N ASP A 33 -8.94 4.61 -14.84
CA ASP A 33 -9.59 3.29 -14.93
C ASP A 33 -8.85 2.21 -14.12
N CYS A 34 -7.88 2.60 -13.28
CA CYS A 34 -7.10 1.69 -12.45
C CYS A 34 -7.99 0.85 -11.50
N SER A 35 -7.82 -0.47 -11.53
CA SER A 35 -8.37 -1.41 -10.54
C SER A 35 -7.51 -1.46 -9.28
N TYR A 36 -7.98 -2.17 -8.26
CA TYR A 36 -7.20 -2.40 -7.03
C TYR A 36 -5.92 -3.16 -7.27
N VAL A 37 -5.98 -4.25 -8.04
CA VAL A 37 -4.79 -5.04 -8.37
C VAL A 37 -3.74 -4.19 -9.09
N VAL A 38 -4.17 -3.40 -10.08
CA VAL A 38 -3.27 -2.49 -10.81
C VAL A 38 -2.69 -1.43 -9.89
N LEU A 39 -3.46 -0.90 -8.94
CA LEU A 39 -2.96 0.07 -7.96
C LEU A 39 -1.86 -0.54 -7.08
N VAL A 40 -2.07 -1.75 -6.56
CA VAL A 40 -1.09 -2.49 -5.77
C VAL A 40 0.17 -2.74 -6.59
N ASP A 41 0.04 -3.22 -7.82
CA ASP A 41 1.18 -3.50 -8.70
C ASP A 41 1.99 -2.23 -9.01
N LEU A 42 1.33 -1.10 -9.27
CA LEU A 42 2.01 0.18 -9.49
C LEU A 42 2.79 0.63 -8.24
N ILE A 43 2.18 0.54 -7.06
CA ILE A 43 2.84 0.86 -5.79
C ILE A 43 4.04 -0.06 -5.55
N MET A 44 3.86 -1.38 -5.66
CA MET A 44 4.93 -2.35 -5.40
C MET A 44 6.08 -2.22 -6.40
N LYS A 45 5.77 -1.95 -7.67
CA LYS A 45 6.77 -1.67 -8.71
C LYS A 45 7.58 -0.41 -8.40
N GLU A 46 6.93 0.68 -8.01
CA GLU A 46 7.63 1.92 -7.64
C GLU A 46 8.54 1.70 -6.42
N LEU A 47 8.06 0.94 -5.44
CA LEU A 47 8.82 0.59 -4.23
C LEU A 47 9.86 -0.52 -4.47
N LYS A 48 9.97 -1.06 -5.69
CA LYS A 48 10.88 -2.15 -6.07
C LYS A 48 10.72 -3.39 -5.18
N ARG A 49 9.47 -3.74 -4.84
CA ARG A 49 9.10 -4.92 -4.05
C ARG A 49 8.27 -5.89 -4.90
N ASP A 50 8.43 -7.18 -4.63
CA ASP A 50 7.65 -8.24 -5.29
C ASP A 50 6.31 -8.43 -4.58
N SER A 51 5.18 -8.13 -5.23
CA SER A 51 3.84 -8.25 -4.63
C SER A 51 3.49 -9.68 -4.18
N ALA A 52 4.17 -10.72 -4.67
CA ALA A 52 3.89 -12.11 -4.31
C ALA A 52 4.23 -12.47 -2.85
N HIS A 53 5.05 -11.66 -2.16
CA HIS A 53 5.60 -11.98 -0.84
C HIS A 53 5.15 -11.03 0.27
N TYR A 54 4.31 -10.06 -0.06
CA TYR A 54 3.87 -9.06 0.91
C TYR A 54 2.35 -8.92 0.90
N ASP A 55 1.82 -8.75 2.10
CA ASP A 55 0.49 -8.19 2.31
C ASP A 55 0.60 -6.66 2.31
N VAL A 56 -0.24 -6.02 1.51
CA VAL A 56 -0.20 -4.58 1.28
C VAL A 56 -1.49 -3.97 1.81
N THR A 57 -1.37 -3.14 2.85
CA THR A 57 -2.47 -2.34 3.37
C THR A 57 -2.34 -0.92 2.87
N ILE A 58 -3.38 -0.43 2.19
CA ILE A 58 -3.44 0.95 1.66
C ILE A 58 -4.51 1.73 2.41
N GLN A 59 -4.13 2.88 2.95
CA GLN A 59 -4.98 3.74 3.78
C GLN A 59 -4.83 5.20 3.41
N TYR A 60 -5.86 6.01 3.64
CA TYR A 60 -5.79 7.46 3.52
C TYR A 60 -6.72 8.16 4.51
N GLN A 61 -6.48 9.45 4.74
CA GLN A 61 -7.33 10.32 5.56
C GLN A 61 -7.95 11.41 4.71
N VAL A 62 -9.25 11.66 4.92
CA VAL A 62 -9.96 12.79 4.29
C VAL A 62 -9.84 14.06 5.13
N VAL A 63 -9.79 13.90 6.46
CA VAL A 63 -9.67 15.00 7.42
C VAL A 63 -8.51 14.69 8.36
N ALA A 64 -7.71 15.70 8.71
CA ALA A 64 -6.66 15.54 9.71
C ALA A 64 -7.27 15.04 11.03
N ASN A 65 -6.63 14.04 11.64
CA ASN A 65 -7.11 13.37 12.88
C ASN A 65 -8.42 12.60 12.70
N GLY A 66 -8.86 12.41 11.46
CA GLY A 66 -10.02 11.60 11.13
C GLY A 66 -9.69 10.10 11.08
N PRO A 67 -10.73 9.24 10.98
CA PRO A 67 -10.54 7.82 10.77
C PRO A 67 -9.79 7.54 9.46
N LEU A 68 -8.97 6.49 9.48
CA LEU A 68 -8.30 5.98 8.30
C LEU A 68 -9.31 5.23 7.42
N ILE A 69 -9.38 5.60 6.15
CA ILE A 69 -10.18 4.88 5.15
C ILE A 69 -9.27 3.88 4.46
N ARG A 70 -9.64 2.59 4.48
CA ARG A 70 -8.93 1.52 3.79
C ARG A 70 -9.37 1.41 2.34
N ILE A 71 -8.43 1.17 1.45
CA ILE A 71 -8.72 0.71 0.09
C ILE A 71 -8.71 -0.83 0.12
N LEU A 72 -9.88 -1.42 -0.12
CA LEU A 72 -10.15 -2.86 0.01
C LEU A 72 -10.48 -3.55 -1.33
N GLY A 73 -10.57 -2.79 -2.42
CA GLY A 73 -10.98 -3.29 -3.73
C GLY A 73 -11.42 -2.17 -4.67
N ASP A 74 -11.88 -2.55 -5.86
CA ASP A 74 -12.13 -1.62 -6.98
C ASP A 74 -13.12 -0.49 -6.67
N SER A 75 -14.14 -0.76 -5.86
CA SER A 75 -15.11 0.26 -5.43
C SER A 75 -14.44 1.35 -4.57
N SER A 76 -13.62 0.96 -3.60
CA SER A 76 -12.87 1.90 -2.75
C SER A 76 -11.77 2.66 -3.51
N VAL A 77 -11.16 2.05 -4.54
CA VAL A 77 -10.23 2.73 -5.45
C VAL A 77 -10.97 3.80 -6.25
N SER A 78 -12.16 3.47 -6.76
CA SER A 78 -12.99 4.40 -7.52
C SER A 78 -13.43 5.60 -6.67
N PHE A 79 -13.81 5.37 -5.42
CA PHE A 79 -14.11 6.45 -4.48
C PHE A 79 -12.89 7.35 -4.22
N TYR A 80 -11.73 6.76 -3.93
CA TYR A 80 -10.47 7.50 -3.73
C TYR A 80 -10.11 8.37 -4.94
N LYS A 81 -10.15 7.80 -6.16
CA LYS A 81 -9.88 8.53 -7.40
C LYS A 81 -10.86 9.67 -7.60
N GLY A 82 -12.14 9.45 -7.31
CA GLY A 82 -13.19 10.46 -7.42
C GLY A 82 -12.91 11.68 -6.55
N ILE A 83 -12.50 11.48 -5.28
CA ILE A 83 -12.15 12.61 -4.41
C ILE A 83 -10.82 13.25 -4.79
N LYS A 84 -9.79 12.46 -5.14
CA LYS A 84 -8.45 12.98 -5.46
C LYS A 84 -8.42 13.76 -6.77
N LYS A 85 -9.17 13.34 -7.80
CA LYS A 85 -9.26 14.06 -9.08
C LYS A 85 -9.79 15.49 -8.92
N ASN A 86 -10.66 15.72 -7.95
CA ASN A 86 -11.26 17.04 -7.70
C ASN A 86 -10.43 17.90 -6.74
N GLU A 87 -9.27 17.42 -6.29
CA GLU A 87 -8.42 18.10 -5.33
C GLU A 87 -7.12 18.55 -5.98
N SER A 88 -6.92 19.87 -6.01
CA SER A 88 -5.73 20.50 -6.59
C SER A 88 -4.48 20.38 -5.71
N ASP A 89 -4.65 20.21 -4.39
CA ASP A 89 -3.55 20.05 -3.46
C ASP A 89 -2.99 18.61 -3.53
N LEU A 90 -1.78 18.48 -4.05
CA LEU A 90 -1.09 17.20 -4.17
C LEU A 90 -0.86 16.54 -2.80
N THR A 91 -0.80 17.32 -1.72
CA THR A 91 -0.56 16.85 -0.33
C THR A 91 -1.84 16.49 0.43
N LYS A 92 -2.99 16.45 -0.26
CA LYS A 92 -4.24 15.92 0.28
C LYS A 92 -4.45 14.48 -0.15
N PHE A 93 -5.05 13.71 0.75
CA PHE A 93 -5.40 12.31 0.51
C PHE A 93 -4.19 11.46 0.05
N GLN A 94 -3.01 11.65 0.66
CA GLN A 94 -1.89 10.71 0.46
C GLN A 94 -2.31 9.29 0.81
N LEU A 95 -1.77 8.33 0.05
CA LEU A 95 -1.88 6.93 0.38
C LEU A 95 -0.74 6.56 1.31
N CYS A 96 -1.10 6.16 2.52
CA CYS A 96 -0.19 5.51 3.46
C CYS A 96 -0.23 4.00 3.17
N VAL A 97 0.94 3.40 3.00
CA VAL A 97 1.08 2.01 2.56
C VAL A 97 1.93 1.26 3.57
N ASP A 98 1.29 0.31 4.24
CA ASP A 98 1.95 -0.63 5.12
C ASP A 98 2.18 -1.94 4.37
N ILE A 99 3.43 -2.39 4.33
CA ILE A 99 3.88 -3.55 3.57
C ILE A 99 4.47 -4.55 4.55
N ASN A 100 3.80 -5.68 4.71
CA ASN A 100 4.18 -6.71 5.66
C ASN A 100 4.57 -7.97 4.90
N LEU A 101 5.72 -8.56 5.24
CA LEU A 101 6.09 -9.87 4.70
C LEU A 101 5.01 -10.89 5.06
N ILE A 102 4.52 -11.63 4.08
CA ILE A 102 3.69 -12.80 4.34
C ILE A 102 4.62 -13.82 5.01
N PRO A 103 4.36 -14.23 6.26
CA PRO A 103 5.20 -15.23 6.89
C PRO A 103 5.07 -16.53 6.09
N TYR A 104 6.18 -16.96 5.48
CA TYR A 104 6.28 -18.30 4.94
C TYR A 104 6.06 -19.27 6.10
N ILE A 105 4.90 -19.92 6.12
CA ILE A 105 4.74 -21.13 6.93
C ILE A 105 5.60 -22.18 6.23
N TYR A 106 6.83 -22.37 6.71
CA TYR A 106 7.57 -23.58 6.40
C TYR A 106 6.70 -24.75 6.86
N ASP A 107 6.15 -25.52 5.93
CA ASP A 107 5.54 -26.81 6.23
C ASP A 107 6.65 -27.66 6.87
N ASN A 108 6.54 -27.94 8.17
CA ASN A 108 7.45 -28.78 8.94
C ASN A 108 7.31 -30.27 8.56
N ARG A 109 7.33 -30.58 7.25
CA ARG A 109 7.38 -31.92 6.68
C ARG A 109 8.74 -32.27 6.07
N MET A 110 9.79 -31.51 6.36
CA MET A 110 11.15 -32.05 6.28
C MET A 110 11.50 -32.63 7.65
N THR A 111 11.31 -33.95 7.76
CA THR A 111 11.85 -34.76 8.84
C THR A 111 13.35 -34.52 8.98
N LEU A 112 13.79 -34.41 10.22
CA LEU A 112 15.14 -34.07 10.71
C LEU A 112 16.20 -35.17 10.47
N ASP A 113 16.15 -35.90 9.34
CA ASP A 113 16.91 -37.15 9.17
C ASP A 113 17.90 -37.18 7.97
N THR A 114 18.40 -36.03 7.49
CA THR A 114 19.54 -36.07 6.53
C THR A 114 20.45 -34.85 6.58
N VAL A 115 20.87 -34.44 7.77
CA VAL A 115 22.11 -33.67 7.94
C VAL A 115 22.89 -34.23 9.14
N MET A 116 23.10 -35.55 9.15
CA MET A 116 24.07 -36.21 10.01
C MET A 116 24.66 -37.42 9.28
N THR A 117 25.38 -37.21 8.18
CA THR A 117 26.51 -38.08 7.80
C THR A 117 27.39 -37.40 6.76
N THR A 118 28.62 -37.07 7.19
CA THR A 118 29.89 -36.94 6.45
C THR A 118 29.94 -36.22 5.10
#